data_AF-A0A0G1X4J9-F1
#
_entry.id   AF-A0A0G1X4J9-F1
#
_cell.length_a   1.000
_cell.length_b   1.000
_cell.length_c   1.000
_cell.angle_alpha   90.00
_cell.angle_beta   90.00
_cell.angle_gamma   90.00
#
_symmetry.space_group_name_H-M   'P 1'
#
loop_
_entity.id
_entity.type
_entity.pdbx_description
1 polymer ?
#
loop_
_entity_poly.entity_id
_entity_poly.type
_entity_poly.pdbx_seq_one_letter_code
_entity_poly.pdbx_strand_id
1 'polypeptide(L)'
;MKTYEPMAGENVSETAKRMVALAKKTKGPVTAKFNDIALTVKPGDNPYAIVQYYQTESNRRHEEYVKSPEYKKRQREAKEAQQRHDLILKGALAVAPEKMTLRDEEGWKKSVAVNTDGYGGGVISFAGRWARLMEGRMTNGDTLEACADEASSLADNEGITGFMYGAAVSILSQVWIHGEQLRRWHNLKTQIGHEGEKANKSGGVLNPALLSLG
;
A
#
# COMPACT_ATOMS: atom_id res chain seq x y z
N MET A 1 39.81 13.83 -8.11
CA MET A 1 38.72 12.83 -7.98
C MET A 1 37.41 13.60 -7.96
N LYS A 2 36.45 13.28 -8.83
CA LYS A 2 35.17 14.00 -8.88
C LYS A 2 34.05 13.16 -8.27
N THR A 3 33.07 13.81 -7.67
CA THR A 3 31.84 13.15 -7.19
C THR A 3 30.72 13.34 -8.22
N TYR A 4 29.98 12.26 -8.49
CA TYR A 4 28.75 12.26 -9.28
C TYR A 4 27.59 12.01 -8.32
N GLU A 5 26.58 12.87 -8.40
CA GLU A 5 25.35 12.76 -7.61
C GLU A 5 24.24 12.19 -8.52
N PRO A 6 23.76 10.96 -8.28
CA PRO A 6 22.64 10.39 -9.03
C PRO A 6 21.37 11.24 -8.87
N MET A 7 20.64 11.44 -9.96
CA MET A 7 19.40 12.21 -9.92
C MET A 7 18.23 11.35 -9.42
N ALA A 8 17.18 11.99 -8.90
CA ALA A 8 15.93 11.31 -8.60
C ALA A 8 15.37 10.64 -9.88
N GLY A 9 15.00 9.36 -9.78
CA GLY A 9 14.52 8.55 -10.90
C GLY A 9 15.61 7.89 -11.76
N GLU A 10 16.89 8.19 -11.51
CA GLU A 10 18.00 7.55 -12.21
C GLU A 10 18.24 6.13 -11.70
N ASN A 11 18.41 5.18 -12.61
CA ASN A 11 18.78 3.80 -12.26
C ASN A 11 20.31 3.61 -12.26
N VAL A 12 20.77 2.50 -11.66
CA VAL A 12 22.20 2.21 -11.55
C VAL A 12 22.91 2.09 -12.91
N SER A 13 22.21 1.64 -13.95
CA SER A 13 22.77 1.50 -15.29
C SER A 13 23.04 2.87 -15.93
N GLU A 14 22.13 3.81 -15.75
CA GLU A 14 22.30 5.21 -16.18
C GLU A 14 23.42 5.89 -15.39
N THR A 15 23.43 5.70 -14.07
CA THR A 15 24.47 6.23 -13.17
C THR A 15 25.85 5.75 -13.62
N ALA A 16 26.03 4.44 -13.84
CA ALA A 16 27.29 3.87 -14.29
C ALA A 16 27.75 4.46 -15.64
N LYS A 17 26.84 4.58 -16.63
CA LYS A 17 27.15 5.17 -17.94
C LYS A 17 27.61 6.62 -17.82
N ARG A 18 26.90 7.43 -17.02
CA ARG A 18 27.21 8.85 -16.82
C ARG A 18 28.50 9.05 -16.03
N MET A 19 28.76 8.22 -15.03
CA MET A 19 30.03 8.21 -14.31
C MET A 19 31.21 7.90 -15.23
N VAL A 20 31.09 6.88 -16.11
CA VAL A 20 32.13 6.54 -17.10
C VAL A 20 32.35 7.70 -18.08
N ALA A 21 31.29 8.32 -18.58
CA ALA A 21 31.38 9.47 -19.47
C ALA A 21 32.09 10.66 -18.78
N LEU A 22 31.74 10.94 -17.53
CA LEU A 22 32.38 11.98 -16.74
C LEU A 22 33.86 11.66 -16.48
N ALA A 23 34.19 10.42 -16.11
CA ALA A 23 35.56 10.00 -15.86
C ALA A 23 36.44 10.16 -17.12
N LYS A 24 35.91 9.78 -18.29
CA LYS A 24 36.56 10.01 -19.60
C LYS A 24 36.79 11.50 -19.86
N LYS A 25 35.76 12.34 -19.67
CA LYS A 25 35.83 13.79 -19.87
C LYS A 25 36.87 14.44 -18.97
N THR A 26 36.97 14.00 -17.72
CA THR A 26 37.83 14.62 -16.70
C THR A 26 39.18 13.93 -16.56
N LYS A 27 39.43 12.87 -17.35
CA LYS A 27 40.67 12.08 -17.33
C LYS A 27 41.08 11.64 -15.92
N GLY A 28 40.11 11.28 -15.09
CA GLY A 28 40.34 10.93 -13.69
C GLY A 28 39.15 10.19 -13.07
N PRO A 29 39.33 9.58 -11.89
CA PRO A 29 38.30 8.78 -11.25
C PRO A 29 37.11 9.62 -10.79
N VAL A 30 35.93 9.02 -10.92
CA VAL A 30 34.64 9.54 -10.48
C VAL A 30 34.05 8.61 -9.43
N THR A 31 33.48 9.15 -8.37
CA THR A 31 32.77 8.39 -7.33
C THR A 31 31.34 8.81 -7.18
N ALA A 32 30.48 7.89 -6.76
CA ALA A 32 29.10 8.16 -6.41
C ALA A 32 28.68 7.26 -5.25
N LYS A 33 27.64 7.66 -4.52
CA LYS A 33 26.93 6.76 -3.60
C LYS A 33 25.57 6.46 -4.24
N PHE A 34 25.29 5.18 -4.52
CA PHE A 34 23.99 4.76 -5.06
C PHE A 34 23.37 3.78 -4.07
N ASN A 35 22.23 4.13 -3.44
CA ASN A 35 21.58 3.34 -2.39
C ASN A 35 22.57 2.85 -1.29
N ASP A 36 23.39 3.77 -0.82
CA ASP A 36 24.47 3.55 0.15
C ASP A 36 25.65 2.69 -0.30
N ILE A 37 25.68 2.22 -1.54
CA ILE A 37 26.83 1.50 -2.12
C ILE A 37 27.74 2.52 -2.78
N ALA A 38 29.00 2.56 -2.35
CA ALA A 38 30.02 3.40 -2.96
C ALA A 38 30.45 2.82 -4.31
N LEU A 39 30.36 3.63 -5.36
CA LEU A 39 30.83 3.30 -6.71
C LEU A 39 32.07 4.14 -7.02
N THR A 40 33.10 3.51 -7.58
CA THR A 40 34.29 4.20 -8.10
C THR A 40 34.52 3.77 -9.54
N VAL A 41 34.64 4.75 -10.43
CA VAL A 41 34.75 4.55 -11.87
C VAL A 41 35.97 5.29 -12.41
N LYS A 42 36.80 4.61 -13.17
CA LYS A 42 38.00 5.14 -13.83
C LYS A 42 37.78 5.37 -15.33
N PRO A 43 38.62 6.20 -15.99
CA PRO A 43 38.59 6.34 -17.43
C PRO A 43 38.87 4.99 -18.10
N GLY A 44 37.89 4.46 -18.84
CA GLY A 44 38.03 3.18 -19.56
C GLY A 44 37.25 2.02 -18.95
N ASP A 45 36.70 2.18 -17.73
CA ASP A 45 35.87 1.14 -17.12
C ASP A 45 34.61 0.86 -17.96
N ASN A 46 34.18 -0.40 -17.93
CA ASN A 46 32.95 -0.84 -18.57
C ASN A 46 31.75 -0.58 -17.63
N PRO A 47 30.75 0.23 -18.03
CA PRO A 47 29.56 0.46 -17.22
C PRO A 47 28.85 -0.82 -16.75
N TYR A 48 28.87 -1.88 -17.56
CA TYR A 48 28.26 -3.16 -17.20
C TYR A 48 28.92 -3.82 -16.00
N ALA A 49 30.26 -3.78 -15.91
CA ALA A 49 30.99 -4.34 -14.78
C ALA A 49 30.68 -3.59 -13.46
N ILE A 50 30.45 -2.27 -13.55
CA ILE A 50 30.04 -1.45 -12.40
C ILE A 50 28.63 -1.83 -11.92
N VAL A 51 27.70 -2.06 -12.85
CA VAL A 51 26.34 -2.53 -12.52
C VAL A 51 26.40 -3.92 -11.88
N GLN A 52 27.20 -4.84 -12.41
CA GLN A 52 27.39 -6.17 -11.83
C GLN A 52 27.94 -6.09 -10.40
N TYR A 53 28.98 -5.27 -10.18
CA TYR A 53 29.50 -5.03 -8.84
C TYR A 53 28.42 -4.53 -7.87
N TYR A 54 27.64 -3.53 -8.28
CA TYR A 54 26.54 -3.02 -7.47
C TYR A 54 25.52 -4.11 -7.12
N GLN A 55 25.13 -4.94 -8.09
CA GLN A 55 24.17 -6.03 -7.88
C GLN A 55 24.72 -7.07 -6.91
N THR A 56 25.98 -7.46 -7.05
CA THR A 56 26.65 -8.38 -6.13
C THR A 56 26.68 -7.83 -4.71
N GLU A 57 27.08 -6.57 -4.52
CA GLU A 57 27.12 -5.94 -3.19
C GLU A 57 25.72 -5.74 -2.60
N SER A 58 24.74 -5.37 -3.41
CA SER A 58 23.34 -5.24 -3.00
C SER A 58 22.80 -6.59 -2.50
N ASN A 59 23.07 -7.67 -3.21
CA ASN A 59 22.65 -9.02 -2.82
C ASN A 59 23.35 -9.46 -1.52
N ARG A 60 24.67 -9.25 -1.42
CA ARG A 60 25.43 -9.53 -0.19
C ARG A 60 24.84 -8.80 1.02
N ARG A 61 24.60 -7.50 0.91
CA ARG A 61 23.97 -6.68 1.96
C ARG A 61 22.58 -7.19 2.33
N HIS A 62 21.77 -7.57 1.34
CA HIS A 62 20.45 -8.16 1.58
C HIS A 62 20.55 -9.47 2.37
N GLU A 63 21.44 -10.38 1.98
CA GLU A 63 21.65 -11.65 2.69
C GLU A 63 22.13 -11.45 4.13
N GLU A 64 23.07 -10.53 4.35
CA GLU A 64 23.54 -10.17 5.69
C GLU A 64 22.40 -9.61 6.54
N TYR A 65 21.61 -8.70 5.97
CA TYR A 65 20.45 -8.13 6.64
C TYR A 65 19.40 -9.19 6.98
N VAL A 66 19.04 -10.09 6.07
CA VAL A 66 18.08 -11.18 6.33
C VAL A 66 18.58 -12.14 7.42
N LYS A 67 19.90 -12.35 7.53
CA LYS A 67 20.50 -13.18 8.58
C LYS A 67 20.65 -12.45 9.93
N SER A 68 20.56 -11.12 9.93
CA SER A 68 20.81 -10.28 11.10
C SER A 68 19.81 -10.53 12.25
N PRO A 69 20.24 -10.33 13.51
CA PRO A 69 19.34 -10.35 14.65
C PRO A 69 18.20 -9.33 14.53
N GLU A 70 18.48 -8.17 13.92
CA GLU A 70 17.49 -7.11 13.72
C GLU A 70 16.34 -7.55 12.83
N TYR A 71 16.64 -8.16 11.67
CA TYR A 71 15.60 -8.68 10.77
C TYR A 71 14.78 -9.78 11.43
N LYS A 72 15.44 -10.72 12.14
CA LYS A 72 14.75 -11.79 12.88
C LYS A 72 13.85 -11.23 13.99
N LYS A 73 14.32 -10.20 14.70
CA LYS A 73 13.52 -9.48 15.71
C LYS A 73 12.29 -8.82 15.07
N ARG A 74 12.47 -8.08 13.97
CA ARG A 74 11.35 -7.46 13.23
C ARG A 74 10.33 -8.49 12.74
N GLN A 75 10.79 -9.63 12.22
CA GLN A 75 9.91 -10.71 11.78
C GLN A 75 9.11 -11.32 12.94
N ARG A 76 9.74 -11.50 14.10
CA ARG A 76 9.06 -11.97 15.31
C ARG A 76 8.01 -10.95 15.78
N GLU A 77 8.38 -9.67 15.87
CA GLU A 77 7.48 -8.60 16.30
C GLU A 77 6.28 -8.46 15.36
N ALA A 78 6.51 -8.53 14.04
CA ALA A 78 5.45 -8.53 13.03
C ALA A 78 4.52 -9.74 13.18
N LYS A 79 5.07 -10.95 13.37
CA LYS A 79 4.27 -12.16 13.60
C LYS A 79 3.42 -12.06 14.86
N GLU A 80 3.99 -11.56 15.96
CA GLU A 80 3.25 -11.38 17.21
C GLU A 80 2.18 -10.30 17.08
N ALA A 81 2.46 -9.21 16.36
CA ALA A 81 1.47 -8.18 16.05
C ALA A 81 0.32 -8.73 15.20
N GLN A 82 0.64 -9.52 14.17
CA GLN A 82 -0.35 -10.19 13.32
C GLN A 82 -1.23 -11.14 14.14
N GLN A 83 -0.64 -11.97 14.99
CA GLN A 83 -1.40 -12.88 15.87
C GLN A 83 -2.32 -12.13 16.83
N ARG A 84 -1.86 -11.01 17.40
CA ARG A 84 -2.72 -10.16 18.25
C ARG A 84 -3.87 -9.57 17.45
N HIS A 85 -3.59 -9.05 16.25
CA HIS A 85 -4.59 -8.49 15.36
C HIS A 85 -5.65 -9.54 14.99
N ASP A 86 -5.23 -10.74 14.56
CA ASP A 86 -6.11 -11.85 14.20
C ASP A 86 -7.04 -12.24 15.37
N LEU A 87 -6.53 -12.27 16.60
CA LEU A 87 -7.33 -12.58 17.79
C LEU A 87 -8.37 -11.50 18.07
N ILE A 88 -8.01 -10.23 17.97
CA ILE A 88 -8.93 -9.10 18.15
C ILE A 88 -10.00 -9.10 17.06
N LEU A 89 -9.59 -9.25 15.79
CA LEU A 89 -10.50 -9.33 14.66
C LEU A 89 -11.49 -10.48 14.81
N LYS A 90 -11.00 -11.68 15.17
CA LYS A 90 -11.86 -12.84 15.42
C LYS A 90 -12.85 -12.60 16.56
N GLY A 91 -12.42 -11.98 17.65
CA GLY A 91 -13.28 -11.63 18.78
C GLY A 91 -14.38 -10.64 18.39
N ALA A 92 -14.01 -9.58 17.66
CA ALA A 92 -14.96 -8.58 17.18
C ALA A 92 -15.96 -9.15 16.17
N LEU A 93 -15.51 -10.02 15.25
CA LEU A 93 -16.40 -10.68 14.29
C LEU A 93 -17.32 -11.73 14.93
N ALA A 94 -16.96 -12.28 16.09
CA ALA A 94 -17.80 -13.24 16.82
C ALA A 94 -19.03 -12.58 17.46
N VAL A 95 -18.96 -11.28 17.76
CA VAL A 95 -20.08 -10.49 18.30
C VAL A 95 -20.78 -9.63 17.24
N ALA A 96 -20.20 -9.51 16.05
CA ALA A 96 -20.82 -8.88 14.90
C ALA A 96 -21.82 -9.81 14.20
N PRO A 97 -22.75 -9.29 13.37
CA PRO A 97 -23.59 -10.11 12.52
C PRO A 97 -22.79 -11.12 11.68
N GLU A 98 -23.34 -12.30 11.42
CA GLU A 98 -22.67 -13.34 10.61
C GLU A 98 -22.40 -12.86 9.17
N LYS A 99 -23.32 -12.07 8.63
CA LYS A 99 -23.27 -11.46 7.29
C LYS A 99 -23.70 -10.01 7.40
N MET A 100 -23.16 -9.17 6.52
CA MET A 100 -23.62 -7.79 6.40
C MET A 100 -25.04 -7.75 5.82
N THR A 101 -25.79 -6.71 6.16
CA THR A 101 -27.14 -6.48 5.65
C THR A 101 -27.08 -5.92 4.23
N LEU A 102 -27.41 -6.76 3.26
CA LEU A 102 -27.37 -6.41 1.84
C LEU A 102 -28.66 -5.68 1.43
N ARG A 103 -28.52 -4.64 0.60
CA ARG A 103 -29.62 -4.07 -0.18
C ARG A 103 -29.68 -4.61 -1.61
N ASP A 104 -28.58 -5.17 -2.09
CA ASP A 104 -28.47 -5.84 -3.41
C ASP A 104 -27.64 -7.12 -3.28
N GLU A 105 -28.33 -8.24 -3.05
CA GLU A 105 -27.70 -9.55 -2.90
C GLU A 105 -27.05 -10.06 -4.19
N GLU A 106 -27.69 -9.81 -5.34
CA GLU A 106 -27.20 -10.27 -6.64
C GLU A 106 -25.96 -9.49 -7.06
N GLY A 107 -25.93 -8.17 -6.82
CA GLY A 107 -24.74 -7.35 -6.99
C GLY A 107 -23.58 -7.82 -6.13
N TRP A 108 -23.83 -8.22 -4.89
CA TRP A 108 -22.79 -8.80 -4.04
C TRP A 108 -22.29 -10.14 -4.57
N LYS A 109 -23.18 -11.08 -4.90
CA LYS A 109 -22.80 -12.39 -5.49
C LYS A 109 -21.96 -12.23 -6.75
N LYS A 110 -22.36 -11.32 -7.65
CA LYS A 110 -21.61 -11.01 -8.87
C LYS A 110 -20.23 -10.45 -8.54
N SER A 111 -20.14 -9.53 -7.59
CA SER A 111 -18.87 -8.95 -7.15
C SER A 111 -17.92 -10.00 -6.59
N VAL A 112 -18.42 -10.92 -5.76
CA VAL A 112 -17.64 -12.06 -5.24
C VAL A 112 -17.17 -12.97 -6.38
N ALA A 113 -18.06 -13.29 -7.33
CA ALA A 113 -17.78 -14.24 -8.40
C ALA A 113 -16.71 -13.75 -9.40
N VAL A 114 -16.58 -12.44 -9.62
CA VAL A 114 -15.60 -11.88 -10.58
C VAL A 114 -14.25 -11.51 -9.94
N ASN A 115 -14.18 -11.44 -8.61
CA ASN A 115 -12.98 -11.04 -7.86
C ASN A 115 -12.37 -12.25 -7.14
N THR A 116 -11.85 -13.20 -7.92
CA THR A 116 -11.32 -14.48 -7.42
C THR A 116 -9.80 -14.51 -7.26
N ASP A 117 -9.08 -13.53 -7.80
CA ASP A 117 -7.63 -13.43 -7.64
C ASP A 117 -7.25 -12.89 -6.25
N GLY A 118 -5.98 -13.02 -5.87
CA GLY A 118 -5.53 -12.57 -4.55
C GLY A 118 -5.76 -11.07 -4.30
N TYR A 119 -5.75 -10.26 -5.36
CA TYR A 119 -5.97 -8.83 -5.27
C TYR A 119 -7.45 -8.48 -5.06
N GLY A 120 -8.33 -8.86 -6.00
CA GLY A 120 -9.75 -8.60 -5.90
C GLY A 120 -10.42 -9.36 -4.76
N GLY A 121 -10.03 -10.61 -4.53
CA GLY A 121 -10.53 -11.43 -3.42
C GLY A 121 -10.22 -10.83 -2.06
N GLY A 122 -9.04 -10.18 -1.93
CA GLY A 122 -8.67 -9.41 -0.74
C GLY A 122 -9.62 -8.23 -0.51
N VAL A 123 -9.97 -7.48 -1.56
CA VAL A 123 -10.94 -6.37 -1.49
C VAL A 123 -12.31 -6.85 -1.02
N ILE A 124 -12.81 -7.96 -1.58
CA ILE A 124 -14.11 -8.54 -1.20
C ILE A 124 -14.12 -8.98 0.26
N SER A 125 -13.06 -9.65 0.70
CA SER A 125 -12.94 -10.17 2.06
C SER A 125 -12.88 -9.03 3.08
N PHE A 126 -12.09 -7.99 2.78
CA PHE A 126 -12.03 -6.76 3.55
C PHE A 126 -13.38 -6.03 3.62
N ALA A 127 -14.03 -5.79 2.47
CA ALA A 127 -15.31 -5.09 2.41
C ALA A 127 -16.38 -5.79 3.27
N GLY A 128 -16.47 -7.11 3.16
CA GLY A 128 -17.42 -7.90 3.94
C GLY A 128 -17.15 -7.85 5.45
N ARG A 129 -15.88 -7.95 5.87
CA ARG A 129 -15.52 -7.82 7.30
C ARG A 129 -15.79 -6.42 7.83
N TRP A 130 -15.41 -5.39 7.06
CA TRP A 130 -15.59 -3.99 7.47
C TRP A 130 -17.07 -3.65 7.70
N ALA A 131 -17.94 -4.01 6.75
CA ALA A 131 -19.38 -3.79 6.89
C ALA A 131 -19.95 -4.50 8.12
N ARG A 132 -19.58 -5.77 8.35
CA ARG A 132 -20.02 -6.53 9.54
C ARG A 132 -19.57 -5.89 10.85
N LEU A 133 -18.30 -5.49 10.93
CA LEU A 133 -17.76 -4.83 12.13
C LEU A 133 -18.48 -3.52 12.41
N MET A 134 -18.78 -2.72 11.38
CA MET A 134 -19.56 -1.49 11.54
C MET A 134 -20.98 -1.78 12.00
N GLU A 135 -21.69 -2.76 11.42
CA GLU A 135 -23.04 -3.11 11.87
C GLU A 135 -23.07 -3.57 13.33
N GLY A 136 -22.08 -4.35 13.75
CA GLY A 136 -21.94 -4.77 15.15
C GLY A 136 -21.77 -3.58 16.09
N ARG A 137 -21.00 -2.56 15.71
CA ARG A 137 -20.82 -1.33 16.49
C ARG A 137 -22.06 -0.44 16.47
N MET A 138 -22.68 -0.27 15.31
CA MET A 138 -23.88 0.54 15.14
C MET A 138 -25.07 -0.03 15.92
N THR A 139 -25.17 -1.37 16.03
CA THR A 139 -26.15 -2.04 16.89
C THR A 139 -25.97 -1.69 18.37
N ASN A 140 -24.73 -1.37 18.78
CA ASN A 140 -24.39 -0.95 20.14
C ASN A 140 -24.42 0.57 20.35
N GLY A 141 -24.91 1.34 19.37
CA GLY A 141 -25.16 2.78 19.49
C GLY A 141 -24.13 3.70 18.83
N ASP A 142 -23.09 3.16 18.20
CA ASP A 142 -22.16 3.99 17.43
C ASP A 142 -22.82 4.52 16.14
N THR A 143 -22.41 5.72 15.71
CA THR A 143 -22.71 6.18 14.34
C THR A 143 -21.72 5.55 13.36
N LEU A 144 -22.09 5.51 12.07
CA LEU A 144 -21.21 5.02 11.01
C LEU A 144 -19.88 5.77 11.01
N GLU A 145 -19.94 7.10 11.08
CA GLU A 145 -18.77 7.99 11.03
C GLU A 145 -17.86 7.80 12.24
N ALA A 146 -18.42 7.45 13.40
CA ALA A 146 -17.67 7.21 14.62
C ALA A 146 -16.90 5.87 14.58
N CYS A 147 -17.42 4.86 13.86
CA CYS A 147 -16.82 3.53 13.84
C CYS A 147 -16.04 3.18 12.57
N ALA A 148 -16.26 3.89 11.45
CA ALA A 148 -15.79 3.47 10.14
C ALA A 148 -14.27 3.27 10.04
N ASP A 149 -13.49 4.19 10.62
CA ASP A 149 -12.02 4.12 10.56
C ASP A 149 -11.42 2.96 11.33
N GLU A 150 -11.81 2.83 12.59
CA GLU A 150 -11.34 1.76 13.46
C GLU A 150 -11.81 0.39 12.95
N ALA A 151 -13.06 0.30 12.48
CA ALA A 151 -13.59 -0.93 11.89
C ALA A 151 -12.83 -1.30 10.59
N SER A 152 -12.47 -0.32 9.76
CA SER A 152 -11.68 -0.58 8.55
C SER A 152 -10.26 -1.03 8.90
N SER A 153 -9.62 -0.37 9.88
CA SER A 153 -8.28 -0.73 10.33
C SER A 153 -8.25 -2.13 10.95
N LEU A 154 -9.31 -2.52 11.65
CA LEU A 154 -9.46 -3.87 12.19
C LEU A 154 -9.79 -4.90 11.10
N ALA A 155 -10.54 -4.52 10.06
CA ALA A 155 -10.90 -5.42 8.97
C ALA A 155 -9.72 -5.74 8.03
N ASP A 156 -8.67 -4.91 8.02
CA ASP A 156 -7.50 -5.04 7.14
C ASP A 156 -6.56 -6.14 7.64
N ASN A 157 -6.69 -7.33 7.03
CA ASN A 157 -5.81 -8.46 7.28
C ASN A 157 -4.91 -8.80 6.08
N GLU A 158 -5.11 -8.11 4.96
CA GLU A 158 -4.46 -8.38 3.68
C GLU A 158 -3.48 -7.27 3.27
N GLY A 159 -3.37 -6.19 4.04
CA GLY A 159 -2.55 -5.03 3.72
C GLY A 159 -3.19 -4.18 2.62
N ILE A 160 -4.43 -3.77 2.84
CA ILE A 160 -5.26 -3.04 1.87
C ILE A 160 -4.61 -1.70 1.50
N THR A 161 -4.34 -1.55 0.19
CA THR A 161 -3.81 -0.28 -0.36
C THR A 161 -4.91 0.78 -0.48
N GLY A 162 -4.53 2.05 -0.67
CA GLY A 162 -5.50 3.13 -0.89
C GLY A 162 -6.46 2.87 -2.06
N PHE A 163 -5.97 2.32 -3.17
CA PHE A 163 -6.84 1.95 -4.28
C PHE A 163 -7.83 0.84 -3.89
N MET A 164 -7.35 -0.21 -3.22
CA MET A 164 -8.18 -1.33 -2.75
C MET A 164 -9.24 -0.85 -1.75
N TYR A 165 -8.89 0.09 -0.86
CA TYR A 165 -9.83 0.74 0.05
C TYR A 165 -10.94 1.46 -0.72
N GLY A 166 -10.57 2.29 -1.71
CA GLY A 166 -11.53 2.96 -2.58
C GLY A 166 -12.43 1.99 -3.36
N ALA A 167 -11.88 0.88 -3.84
CA ALA A 167 -12.65 -0.18 -4.49
C ALA A 167 -13.64 -0.85 -3.53
N ALA A 168 -13.24 -1.12 -2.28
CA ALA A 168 -14.13 -1.65 -1.26
C ALA A 168 -15.30 -0.68 -0.95
N VAL A 169 -15.02 0.62 -0.80
CA VAL A 169 -16.07 1.64 -0.64
C VAL A 169 -17.02 1.65 -1.85
N SER A 170 -16.49 1.57 -3.07
CA SER A 170 -17.31 1.52 -4.28
C SER A 170 -18.25 0.31 -4.32
N ILE A 171 -17.75 -0.88 -3.97
CA ILE A 171 -18.56 -2.10 -3.90
C ILE A 171 -19.63 -1.96 -2.81
N LEU A 172 -19.22 -1.61 -1.58
CA LEU A 172 -20.15 -1.45 -0.45
C LEU A 172 -21.22 -0.40 -0.75
N SER A 173 -20.87 0.70 -1.40
CA SER A 173 -21.81 1.77 -1.76
C SER A 173 -22.97 1.31 -2.63
N GLN A 174 -22.80 0.20 -3.36
CA GLN A 174 -23.79 -0.37 -4.25
C GLN A 174 -24.63 -1.45 -3.55
N VAL A 175 -24.00 -2.30 -2.73
CA VAL A 175 -24.61 -3.54 -2.25
C VAL A 175 -25.01 -3.56 -0.78
N TRP A 176 -24.39 -2.72 0.06
CA TRP A 176 -24.61 -2.70 1.51
C TRP A 176 -25.65 -1.64 1.89
N ILE A 177 -26.51 -1.92 2.89
CA ILE A 177 -27.63 -1.04 3.26
C ILE A 177 -27.15 0.36 3.70
N HIS A 178 -26.01 0.44 4.40
CA HIS A 178 -25.40 1.70 4.82
C HIS A 178 -24.33 2.21 3.85
N GLY A 179 -24.14 1.54 2.71
CA GLY A 179 -23.05 1.81 1.77
C GLY A 179 -23.06 3.23 1.20
N GLU A 180 -24.23 3.81 0.94
CA GLU A 180 -24.31 5.19 0.43
C GLU A 180 -23.88 6.22 1.48
N GLN A 181 -24.21 5.99 2.75
CA GLN A 181 -23.72 6.84 3.84
C GLN A 181 -22.21 6.71 3.98
N LEU A 182 -21.68 5.49 3.92
CA LEU A 182 -20.24 5.23 3.93
C LEU A 182 -19.53 5.98 2.80
N ARG A 183 -20.04 5.88 1.56
CA ARG A 183 -19.48 6.58 0.39
C ARG A 183 -19.39 8.09 0.62
N ARG A 184 -20.45 8.68 1.16
CA ARG A 184 -20.51 10.12 1.40
C ARG A 184 -19.52 10.58 2.45
N TRP A 185 -19.45 9.86 3.57
CA TRP A 185 -18.46 10.09 4.61
C TRP A 185 -17.04 9.96 4.07
N HIS A 186 -16.76 8.87 3.34
CA HIS A 186 -15.45 8.59 2.73
C HIS A 186 -15.00 9.72 1.81
N ASN A 187 -15.89 10.17 0.92
CA ASN A 187 -15.58 11.25 -0.03
C ASN A 187 -15.25 12.56 0.69
N LEU A 188 -16.01 12.92 1.73
CA LEU A 188 -15.76 14.13 2.51
C LEU A 188 -14.49 14.04 3.36
N LYS A 189 -14.17 12.85 3.85
CA LYS A 189 -12.95 12.60 4.61
C LYS A 189 -11.70 12.61 3.73
N THR A 190 -11.83 12.12 2.50
CA THR A 190 -10.71 11.92 1.57
C THR A 190 -10.36 13.17 0.77
N GLN A 191 -11.29 14.12 0.65
CA GLN A 191 -11.06 15.33 -0.15
C GLN A 191 -9.94 16.21 0.42
N ILE A 192 -9.17 16.80 -0.47
CA ILE A 192 -8.20 17.88 -0.24
C ILE A 192 -8.90 19.24 -0.45
N GLY A 193 -9.80 19.32 -1.42
CA GLY A 193 -10.61 20.49 -1.72
C GLY A 193 -12.11 20.21 -1.64
N HIS A 194 -12.79 20.32 -2.78
CA HIS A 194 -14.25 20.21 -2.93
C HIS A 194 -14.69 19.02 -3.79
N GLU A 195 -13.73 18.16 -4.18
CA GLU A 195 -13.97 17.00 -5.03
C GLU A 195 -14.85 15.94 -4.34
N GLY A 196 -14.84 15.89 -3.00
CA GLY A 196 -15.72 15.00 -2.24
C GLY A 196 -17.18 15.37 -2.38
N GLU A 197 -17.50 16.67 -2.31
CA GLU A 197 -18.85 17.17 -2.53
C GLU A 197 -19.33 16.92 -3.97
N LYS A 198 -18.43 17.08 -4.95
CA LYS A 198 -18.74 16.77 -6.37
C LYS A 198 -18.99 15.28 -6.58
N ALA A 199 -18.15 14.41 -6.01
CA ALA A 199 -18.32 12.96 -6.07
C ALA A 199 -19.63 12.52 -5.40
N ASN A 200 -20.01 13.15 -4.29
CA ASN A 200 -21.28 12.88 -3.62
C ASN A 200 -22.48 13.18 -4.52
N LYS A 201 -22.45 14.29 -5.26
CA LYS A 201 -23.49 14.67 -6.23
C LYS A 201 -23.57 13.71 -7.43
N SER A 202 -22.45 13.19 -7.90
CA SER A 202 -22.41 12.34 -9.10
C SER A 202 -22.57 10.83 -8.82
N GLY A 203 -22.55 10.41 -7.55
CA GLY A 203 -22.51 8.98 -7.20
C GLY A 203 -21.10 8.37 -7.21
N GLY A 204 -20.05 9.18 -7.46
CA GLY A 204 -18.66 8.70 -7.53
C GLY A 204 -18.03 8.39 -6.16
N VAL A 205 -16.93 7.64 -6.19
CA VAL A 205 -16.07 7.35 -5.01
C VAL A 205 -14.70 7.95 -5.25
N LEU A 206 -14.19 8.74 -4.31
CA LEU A 206 -12.82 9.24 -4.38
C LEU A 206 -11.82 8.11 -4.12
N ASN A 207 -10.74 8.09 -4.90
CA ASN A 207 -9.61 7.20 -4.62
C ASN A 207 -8.69 7.90 -3.60
N PRO A 208 -8.46 7.32 -2.40
CA PRO A 208 -7.59 7.95 -1.40
C PRO A 208 -6.10 7.91 -1.76
N ALA A 209 -5.69 7.21 -2.83
CA ALA A 209 -4.34 7.32 -3.40
C ALA A 209 -4.17 8.63 -4.20
N LEU A 210 -4.34 9.77 -3.53
CA LEU A 210 -4.22 11.10 -4.12
C LEU A 210 -2.76 11.55 -4.18
N LEU A 211 -2.38 12.17 -5.29
CA LEU A 211 -1.07 12.79 -5.47
C LEU A 211 -1.24 14.29 -5.65
N SER A 212 -0.66 15.07 -4.74
CA SER A 212 -0.51 16.52 -4.94
C SER A 212 0.80 16.77 -5.69
N LEU A 213 0.68 17.26 -6.92
CA LEU A 213 1.83 17.73 -7.70
C LEU A 213 2.01 19.22 -7.40
N GLY A 214 3.10 19.55 -6.71
CA GLY A 214 3.54 20.93 -6.48
C GLY A 214 4.43 21.44 -7.60
#